data_AF-E6X0H4-F1
#
_entry.id   AF-E6X0H4-F1
#
_cell.length_a   1.000
_cell.length_b   1.000
_cell.length_c   1.000
_cell.angle_alpha   90.00
_cell.angle_beta   90.00
_cell.angle_gamma   90.00
#
_symmetry.space_group_name_H-M   'P 1'
#
loop_
_entity.id
_entity.type
_entity.pdbx_description
1 polymer ?
#
loop_
_entity_poly.entity_id
_entity_poly.type
_entity_poly.pdbx_seq_one_letter_code
_entity_poly.pdbx_strand_id
1 'polypeptide(L)'
;MFSLFEPKQRKLVKQWKKEHEELVILGEKVIGEYVKNNQEATKRYLKKFVDMAVDHLGSEDIEMFKMLRDTDMNDKKVEELIFQFQNSFKDTKMTLMKFLAKYVRDDAQFDEEFFDTFQNILEILKERINYEEDNLYLYLSLS
;
A
#
# COMPACT_ATOMS: atom_id res chain seq x y z
N MET A 1 -21.32 -14.12 27.30
CA MET A 1 -19.97 -14.68 27.12
C MET A 1 -19.36 -13.96 25.93
N PHE A 2 -18.52 -12.96 26.18
CA PHE A 2 -17.93 -12.13 25.13
C PHE A 2 -16.98 -12.98 24.29
N SER A 3 -17.14 -12.96 22.96
CA SER A 3 -16.20 -13.59 22.04
C SER A 3 -14.81 -13.01 22.29
N LEU A 4 -13.90 -13.81 22.84
CA LEU A 4 -12.48 -13.50 23.02
C LEU A 4 -11.70 -13.42 21.69
N PHE A 5 -12.38 -13.59 20.56
CA PHE A 5 -11.78 -13.58 19.24
C PHE A 5 -12.31 -12.41 18.43
N GLU A 6 -11.40 -11.49 18.12
CA GLU A 6 -11.63 -10.43 17.14
C GLU A 6 -11.91 -11.05 15.76
N PRO A 7 -12.96 -10.60 15.03
CA PRO A 7 -13.25 -11.04 13.68
C PRO A 7 -12.03 -10.94 12.75
N LYS A 8 -11.89 -11.91 11.83
CA LYS A 8 -10.75 -11.99 10.90
C LYS A 8 -10.52 -10.67 10.15
N GLN A 9 -11.60 -10.02 9.71
CA GLN A 9 -11.60 -8.75 8.98
C GLN A 9 -11.00 -7.62 9.81
N ARG A 10 -11.37 -7.50 11.09
CA ARG A 10 -10.81 -6.46 11.98
C ARG A 10 -9.32 -6.64 12.23
N LYS A 11 -8.85 -7.88 12.34
CA LYS A 11 -7.40 -8.18 12.44
C LYS A 11 -6.65 -7.76 11.19
N LEU A 12 -7.19 -8.07 10.00
CA LEU A 12 -6.62 -7.66 8.72
C LEU A 12 -6.55 -6.15 8.61
N VAL A 13 -7.65 -5.44 8.88
CA VAL A 13 -7.68 -3.96 8.85
C VAL A 13 -6.64 -3.36 9.79
N LYS A 14 -6.51 -3.86 11.03
CA LYS A 14 -5.48 -3.37 11.96
C LYS A 14 -4.06 -3.59 11.44
N GLN A 15 -3.81 -4.74 10.82
CA GLN A 15 -2.52 -5.05 10.21
C GLN A 15 -2.23 -4.08 9.06
N TRP A 16 -3.18 -3.91 8.14
CA TRP A 16 -3.03 -3.04 6.98
C TRP A 16 -2.80 -1.57 7.36
N LYS A 17 -3.52 -1.05 8.36
CA LYS A 17 -3.25 0.31 8.89
C LYS A 17 -1.83 0.45 9.44
N LYS A 18 -1.33 -0.57 10.14
CA LYS A 18 0.05 -0.56 10.63
C LYS A 18 1.07 -0.60 9.50
N GLU A 19 0.77 -1.35 8.43
CA GLU A 19 1.60 -1.38 7.22
C GLU A 19 1.59 -0.02 6.51
N HIS A 20 0.46 0.69 6.45
CA HIS A 20 0.38 2.06 5.95
C HIS A 20 1.29 3.03 6.73
N GLU A 21 1.25 2.98 8.07
CA GLU A 21 2.13 3.80 8.91
C GLU A 21 3.61 3.55 8.61
N GLU A 22 4.01 2.28 8.50
CA GLU A 22 5.40 1.94 8.19
C GLU A 22 5.81 2.33 6.76
N LEU A 23 4.90 2.22 5.79
CA LEU A 23 5.13 2.70 4.42
C LEU A 23 5.40 4.21 4.39
N VAL A 24 4.62 5.00 5.12
CA VAL A 24 4.85 6.45 5.25
C VAL A 24 6.21 6.74 5.87
N ILE A 25 6.53 6.07 6.98
CA ILE A 25 7.83 6.21 7.67
C ILE A 25 9.00 5.84 6.75
N LEU A 26 8.88 4.77 5.98
CA LEU A 26 9.90 4.35 5.02
C LEU A 26 10.04 5.36 3.88
N GLY A 27 8.93 5.92 3.38
CA GLY A 27 8.92 7.00 2.40
C GLY A 27 9.69 8.22 2.88
N GLU A 28 9.40 8.68 4.09
CA GLU A 28 10.12 9.80 4.71
C GLU A 28 11.62 9.53 4.88
N LYS A 29 12.00 8.29 5.23
CA LYS A 29 13.42 7.89 5.33
C LYS A 29 14.13 7.92 3.97
N VAL A 30 13.47 7.49 2.89
CA VAL A 30 14.03 7.58 1.53
C VAL A 30 14.29 9.03 1.16
N ILE A 31 13.31 9.91 1.35
CA ILE A 31 13.43 11.35 1.09
C ILE A 31 14.54 11.97 1.95
N GLY A 32 14.55 11.67 3.25
CA GLY A 32 15.52 12.23 4.19
C GLY A 32 16.96 11.84 3.86
N GLU A 33 17.20 10.61 3.43
CA GLU A 33 18.55 10.16 3.02
C GLU A 33 18.94 10.66 1.62
N TYR A 34 17.97 10.80 0.70
CA TYR A 34 18.20 11.41 -0.60
C TYR A 34 18.68 12.86 -0.46
N VAL A 35 18.01 13.67 0.37
CA VAL A 35 18.38 15.09 0.60
C VAL A 35 19.77 15.22 1.23
N LYS A 36 20.21 14.22 2.02
CA LYS A 36 21.57 14.17 2.59
C LYS A 36 22.63 13.67 1.59
N ASN A 37 22.24 13.36 0.36
CA ASN A 37 23.06 12.71 -0.66
C ASN A 37 23.64 11.35 -0.19
N ASN A 38 22.90 10.63 0.67
CA ASN A 38 23.32 9.34 1.21
C ASN A 38 22.77 8.18 0.35
N GLN A 39 23.37 7.98 -0.81
CA GLN A 39 22.91 7.02 -1.83
C GLN A 39 22.70 5.59 -1.27
N GLU A 40 23.64 5.10 -0.46
CA GLU A 40 23.56 3.76 0.15
C GLU A 40 22.34 3.62 1.08
N ALA A 41 22.07 4.64 1.91
CA ALA A 41 20.92 4.63 2.80
C ALA A 41 19.61 4.82 2.04
N THR A 42 19.57 5.70 1.03
CA THR A 42 18.43 5.86 0.12
C THR A 42 18.06 4.53 -0.51
N LYS A 43 19.03 3.81 -1.09
CA LYS A 43 18.81 2.49 -1.71
C LYS A 43 18.27 1.47 -0.70
N ARG A 44 18.86 1.43 0.50
CA ARG A 44 18.43 0.49 1.55
C ARG A 44 17.00 0.74 2.01
N TYR A 45 16.62 2.00 2.26
CA TYR A 45 15.26 2.33 2.65
C TYR A 45 14.27 2.17 1.50
N LEU A 46 14.69 2.49 0.28
CA LEU A 46 13.89 2.30 -0.92
C LEU A 46 13.55 0.82 -1.09
N LYS A 47 14.52 -0.07 -1.00
CA LYS A 47 14.26 -1.51 -1.09
C LYS A 47 13.24 -1.97 -0.05
N LYS A 48 13.35 -1.51 1.21
CA LYS A 48 12.38 -1.83 2.26
C LYS A 48 10.98 -1.29 1.97
N PHE A 49 10.89 -0.05 1.51
CA PHE A 49 9.63 0.57 1.11
C PHE A 49 8.96 -0.26 0.01
N VAL A 50 9.74 -0.65 -0.99
CA VAL A 50 9.28 -1.43 -2.14
C VAL A 50 8.80 -2.82 -1.74
N ASP A 51 9.63 -3.56 -0.99
CA ASP A 51 9.30 -4.91 -0.53
C ASP A 51 7.98 -4.87 0.27
N MET A 52 7.85 -3.91 1.19
CA MET A 52 6.63 -3.73 1.99
C MET A 52 5.41 -3.32 1.13
N ALA A 53 5.59 -2.42 0.17
CA ALA A 53 4.48 -1.96 -0.67
C ALA A 53 3.95 -3.10 -1.55
N VAL A 54 4.84 -3.90 -2.13
CA VAL A 54 4.45 -5.06 -2.95
C VAL A 54 3.75 -6.13 -2.11
N ASP A 55 4.30 -6.45 -0.93
CA ASP A 55 3.70 -7.42 -0.02
C ASP A 55 2.31 -6.98 0.45
N HIS A 56 2.19 -5.71 0.85
CA HIS A 56 0.92 -5.12 1.28
C HIS A 56 -0.15 -5.21 0.18
N LEU A 57 0.16 -4.70 -1.02
CA LEU A 57 -0.73 -4.73 -2.18
C LEU A 57 -1.15 -6.15 -2.57
N GLY A 58 -0.20 -7.10 -2.53
CA GLY A 58 -0.48 -8.51 -2.79
C GLY A 58 -1.40 -9.13 -1.74
N SER A 59 -1.19 -8.80 -0.45
CA SER A 59 -2.02 -9.30 0.64
C SER A 59 -3.47 -8.82 0.53
N GLU A 60 -3.66 -7.56 0.17
CA GLU A 60 -4.98 -6.96 -0.03
C GLU A 60 -5.70 -7.58 -1.21
N ASP A 61 -5.04 -7.74 -2.37
CA ASP A 61 -5.63 -8.38 -3.54
C ASP A 61 -6.10 -9.82 -3.22
N ILE A 62 -5.27 -10.58 -2.50
CA ILE A 62 -5.59 -11.97 -2.13
C ILE A 62 -6.77 -12.03 -1.16
N GLU A 63 -6.76 -11.22 -0.09
CA GLU A 63 -7.83 -11.28 0.92
C GLU A 63 -9.13 -10.68 0.38
N MET A 64 -9.10 -9.62 -0.41
CA MET A 64 -10.31 -9.06 -1.05
C MET A 64 -10.89 -10.04 -2.07
N PHE A 65 -10.07 -10.73 -2.85
CA PHE A 65 -10.56 -11.79 -3.73
C PHE A 65 -11.24 -12.93 -2.96
N LYS A 66 -10.66 -13.35 -1.83
CA LYS A 66 -11.29 -14.34 -0.94
C LYS A 66 -12.62 -13.82 -0.40
N MET A 67 -12.69 -12.56 0.03
CA MET A 67 -13.93 -11.95 0.52
C MET A 67 -15.02 -11.99 -0.56
N LEU A 68 -14.72 -11.59 -1.80
CA LEU A 68 -15.66 -11.65 -2.92
C LEU A 68 -16.18 -13.06 -3.19
N ARG A 69 -15.30 -14.07 -3.09
CA ARG A 69 -15.66 -15.47 -3.32
C ARG A 69 -16.47 -16.08 -2.17
N ASP A 70 -16.17 -15.69 -0.94
CA ASP A 70 -16.76 -16.27 0.27
C ASP A 70 -18.06 -15.56 0.68
N THR A 71 -18.36 -14.36 0.15
CA THR A 71 -19.69 -13.74 0.25
C THR A 71 -20.68 -14.42 -0.70
N ASP A 72 -21.71 -15.05 -0.14
CA ASP A 72 -22.98 -15.34 -0.84
C ASP A 72 -23.58 -14.01 -1.33
N MET A 73 -23.23 -13.59 -2.55
CA MET A 73 -23.79 -12.57 -3.47
C MET A 73 -24.81 -11.50 -2.99
N ASN A 74 -24.86 -11.09 -1.72
CA ASN A 74 -25.89 -10.20 -1.18
C ASN A 74 -25.37 -8.89 -0.60
N ASP A 75 -24.05 -8.73 -0.44
CA ASP A 75 -23.47 -7.44 -0.06
C ASP A 75 -22.89 -6.73 -1.28
N LYS A 76 -23.79 -6.23 -2.14
CA LYS A 76 -23.44 -5.44 -3.32
C LYS A 76 -22.57 -4.22 -2.97
N LYS A 77 -22.60 -3.76 -1.71
CA LYS A 77 -21.79 -2.62 -1.28
C LYS A 77 -20.33 -3.02 -1.09
N VAL A 78 -20.05 -4.20 -0.53
CA VAL A 78 -18.69 -4.75 -0.45
C VAL A 78 -18.12 -4.97 -1.85
N GLU A 79 -18.90 -5.55 -2.76
CA GLU A 79 -18.48 -5.77 -4.14
C GLU A 79 -18.14 -4.46 -4.85
N GLU A 80 -19.01 -3.45 -4.73
CA GLU A 80 -18.76 -2.11 -5.30
C GLU A 80 -17.49 -1.46 -4.71
N LEU A 81 -17.30 -1.52 -3.39
CA LEU A 81 -16.13 -0.93 -2.73
C LEU A 81 -14.82 -1.62 -3.13
N ILE A 82 -14.82 -2.95 -3.22
CA ILE A 82 -13.64 -3.71 -3.68
C ILE A 82 -13.37 -3.43 -5.16
N PHE A 83 -14.41 -3.35 -5.99
CA PHE A 83 -14.24 -3.02 -7.41
C PHE A 83 -13.70 -1.60 -7.63
N GLN A 84 -14.21 -0.62 -6.87
CA GLN A 84 -13.69 0.75 -6.89
C GLN A 84 -12.23 0.80 -6.41
N PHE A 85 -11.88 0.05 -5.36
CA PHE A 85 -10.51 -0.11 -4.88
C PHE A 85 -9.57 -0.69 -5.94
N GLN A 86 -9.98 -1.76 -6.64
CA GLN A 86 -9.14 -2.40 -7.65
C GLN A 86 -8.91 -1.48 -8.86
N ASN A 87 -9.92 -0.69 -9.25
CA ASN A 87 -9.82 0.20 -10.39
C ASN A 87 -9.10 1.51 -10.07
N SER A 88 -9.28 2.07 -8.88
CA SER A 88 -8.63 3.34 -8.49
C SER A 88 -7.11 3.21 -8.43
N PHE A 89 -6.60 1.99 -8.26
CA PHE A 89 -5.17 1.77 -7.97
C PHE A 89 -4.40 0.98 -9.03
N LYS A 90 -5.05 0.62 -10.14
CA LYS A 90 -4.40 -0.11 -11.23
C LYS A 90 -3.23 0.67 -11.84
N ASP A 91 -3.44 1.96 -12.09
CA ASP A 91 -2.41 2.82 -12.67
C ASP A 91 -1.28 3.07 -11.68
N THR A 92 -1.59 3.19 -10.38
CA THR A 92 -0.57 3.33 -9.34
C THR A 92 0.30 2.09 -9.21
N LYS A 93 -0.29 0.89 -9.22
CA LYS A 93 0.47 -0.37 -9.25
C LYS A 93 1.43 -0.39 -10.44
N MET A 94 0.97 0.05 -11.60
CA MET A 94 1.81 0.11 -12.79
C MET A 94 2.93 1.16 -12.67
N THR A 95 2.65 2.33 -12.12
CA THR A 95 3.66 3.38 -11.86
C THR A 95 4.69 2.92 -10.84
N LEU A 96 4.26 2.31 -9.73
CA LEU A 96 5.14 1.73 -8.74
C LEU A 96 6.04 0.67 -9.40
N MET A 97 5.47 -0.31 -10.10
CA MET A 97 6.24 -1.37 -10.78
C MET A 97 7.26 -0.83 -11.79
N LYS A 98 6.91 0.20 -12.57
CA LYS A 98 7.84 0.87 -13.49
C LYS A 98 8.98 1.54 -12.74
N PHE A 99 8.67 2.23 -11.65
CA PHE A 99 9.66 2.84 -10.77
C PHE A 99 10.59 1.77 -10.15
N LEU A 100 10.05 0.63 -9.71
CA LEU A 100 10.83 -0.49 -9.19
C LEU A 100 11.84 -0.99 -10.21
N ALA A 101 11.38 -1.22 -11.43
CA ALA A 101 12.21 -1.73 -12.53
C ALA A 101 13.39 -0.80 -12.85
N LYS A 102 13.23 0.51 -12.60
CA LYS A 102 14.28 1.51 -12.83
C LYS A 102 15.23 1.64 -11.64
N TYR A 103 14.70 1.80 -10.42
CA TYR A 103 15.48 2.32 -9.29
C TYR A 103 15.86 1.30 -8.21
N VAL A 104 15.38 0.06 -8.30
CA VAL A 104 15.81 -1.03 -7.38
C VAL A 104 17.07 -1.74 -7.90
N ARG A 105 17.51 -1.44 -9.12
CA ARG A 105 18.72 -2.00 -9.72
C ARG A 105 19.98 -1.61 -8.95
N ASP A 106 21.02 -2.43 -9.05
CA ASP A 106 22.23 -2.20 -8.28
C ASP A 106 23.00 -0.94 -8.69
N ASP A 107 22.90 -0.58 -9.97
CA ASP A 107 23.53 0.55 -10.64
C ASP A 107 22.63 1.78 -10.77
N ALA A 108 21.45 1.77 -10.14
CA ALA A 108 20.52 2.88 -10.19
C ALA A 108 21.14 4.15 -9.58
N GLN A 109 21.05 5.26 -10.31
CA GLN A 109 21.41 6.58 -9.80
C GLN A 109 20.15 7.28 -9.30
N PHE A 110 20.23 7.90 -8.12
CA PHE A 110 19.14 8.71 -7.58
C PHE A 110 19.38 10.17 -7.96
N ASP A 111 18.84 10.54 -9.12
CA ASP A 111 18.83 11.88 -9.68
C ASP A 111 17.54 12.65 -9.34
N GLU A 112 17.37 13.84 -9.90
CA GLU A 112 16.15 14.65 -9.72
C GLU A 112 14.91 13.90 -10.21
N GLU A 113 15.01 13.14 -11.31
CA GLU A 113 13.91 12.33 -11.83
C GLU A 113 13.49 11.23 -10.84
N PHE A 114 14.46 10.61 -10.13
CA PHE A 114 14.15 9.68 -9.05
C PHE A 114 13.30 10.36 -7.98
N PHE A 115 13.72 11.55 -7.54
CA PHE A 115 13.06 12.26 -6.46
C PHE A 115 11.64 12.65 -6.82
N ASP A 116 11.44 13.26 -7.99
CA ASP A 116 10.13 13.68 -8.48
C ASP A 116 9.20 12.48 -8.66
N THR A 117 9.70 11.39 -9.24
CA THR A 117 8.90 10.17 -9.43
C THR A 117 8.54 9.55 -8.08
N PHE A 118 9.47 9.53 -7.13
CA PHE A 118 9.22 8.96 -5.80
C PHE A 118 8.23 9.81 -5.01
N GLN A 119 8.32 11.15 -5.07
CA GLN A 119 7.33 12.03 -4.45
C GLN A 119 5.93 11.80 -5.02
N ASN A 120 5.80 11.70 -6.34
CA ASN A 120 4.52 11.38 -6.98
C ASN A 120 3.97 10.02 -6.49
N ILE A 121 4.83 9.01 -6.30
CA ILE A 121 4.41 7.73 -5.71
C ILE A 121 3.89 7.92 -4.28
N LEU A 122 4.55 8.72 -3.46
CA LEU A 122 4.11 9.00 -2.08
C LEU A 122 2.78 9.75 -2.04
N GLU A 123 2.56 10.70 -2.95
CA GLU A 123 1.28 11.42 -3.07
C GLU A 123 0.14 10.46 -3.42
N ILE A 124 0.33 9.63 -4.45
CA ILE A 124 -0.69 8.66 -4.85
C ILE A 124 -0.92 7.61 -3.76
N LEU A 125 0.14 7.17 -3.07
CA LEU A 125 0.02 6.26 -1.93
C LEU A 125 -0.80 6.89 -0.79
N LYS A 126 -0.58 8.18 -0.50
CA LYS A 126 -1.36 8.90 0.51
C LYS A 126 -2.84 9.00 0.15
N GLU A 127 -3.16 9.33 -1.11
CA GLU A 127 -4.55 9.37 -1.59
C GLU A 127 -5.23 8.01 -1.43
N ARG A 128 -4.50 6.94 -1.75
CA ARG A 128 -4.97 5.57 -1.59
C ARG A 128 -5.23 5.20 -0.14
N ILE A 129 -4.25 5.44 0.75
CA ILE A 129 -4.38 5.16 2.19
C ILE A 129 -5.65 5.85 2.74
N ASN A 130 -5.87 7.12 2.38
CA ASN A 130 -7.07 7.84 2.82
C ASN A 130 -8.35 7.18 2.29
N TYR A 131 -8.39 6.82 1.01
CA TYR A 131 -9.55 6.14 0.43
C TYR A 131 -9.85 4.81 1.14
N GLU A 132 -8.82 4.00 1.39
CA GLU A 132 -8.93 2.70 2.05
C GLU A 132 -9.42 2.82 3.48
N GLU A 133 -8.81 3.71 4.24
CA GLU A 133 -9.13 3.88 5.65
C GLU A 133 -10.49 4.52 5.90
N ASP A 134 -10.89 5.48 5.06
CA ASP A 134 -12.15 6.21 5.21
C ASP A 134 -13.36 5.47 4.63
N ASN A 135 -13.15 4.49 3.75
CA ASN A 135 -14.23 3.77 3.08
C ASN A 135 -14.18 2.27 3.36
N LEU A 136 -13.21 1.58 2.77
CA LEU A 136 -13.20 0.12 2.70
C LEU A 136 -12.93 -0.52 4.06
N TYR A 137 -11.90 -0.05 4.76
CA TYR A 137 -11.51 -0.57 6.06
C TYR A 137 -12.54 -0.21 7.13
N LEU A 138 -13.15 0.98 7.03
CA LEU A 138 -14.25 1.36 7.90
C LEU A 138 -15.39 0.33 7.77
N TYR A 139 -15.81 0.01 6.55
CA TYR A 139 -16.86 -0.99 6.30
C TYR A 139 -16.47 -2.36 6.86
N LEU A 140 -15.28 -2.87 6.50
CA LEU A 140 -14.77 -4.18 6.94
C LEU A 140 -14.58 -4.28 8.46
N SER A 141 -14.38 -3.15 9.14
CA SER A 141 -14.23 -3.11 10.60
C SER A 141 -15.56 -3.12 11.35
N LEU A 142 -16.65 -2.70 10.69
CA LEU A 142 -18.00 -2.61 11.25
C LEU A 142 -18.83 -3.86 10.97
N SER A 143 -18.57 -4.54 9.85
CA SER A 143 -19.08 -5.90 9.53
C SER A 143 -18.52 -6.97 10.47
#